data_AF-A0A0V1H0A7-F1
#
_entry.id   AF-A0A0V1H0A7-F1
#
_cell.length_a   1.000
_cell.length_b   1.000
_cell.length_c   1.000
_cell.angle_alpha   90.00
_cell.angle_beta   90.00
_cell.angle_gamma   90.00
#
_symmetry.space_group_name_H-M   'P 1'
#
loop_
_entity.id
_entity.type
_entity.pdbx_description
1 polymer ?
#
loop_
_entity_poly.entity_id
_entity_poly.type
_entity_poly.pdbx_seq_one_letter_code
_entity_poly.pdbx_strand_id
1 'polypeptide(L)'
;QYVNISFLNDCISKCRFIRSSGLCEGIAYSKEKKACLIAVNGNNDDEVLLNGGYHFLTLHNCSKDREVERAHNDPPELHAFPLLDEICLVEFYKPLFVSGWSVIAEIRNTTSVQWCLLNCAAAMYANKCSAIYFIDGNCVLLERMHYPRIYFPRQSASVFAELLFCEASIG
;
A
#
# COMPACT_ATOMS: atom_id res chain seq x y z
N GLN A 1 19.01 -9.09 -11.19
CA GLN A 1 18.82 -7.65 -10.92
C GLN A 1 17.79 -7.09 -11.89
N TYR A 2 16.87 -6.26 -11.40
CA TYR A 2 15.95 -5.46 -12.21
C TYR A 2 16.37 -3.98 -12.15
N VAL A 3 16.19 -3.29 -13.26
CA VAL A 3 16.47 -1.85 -13.43
C VAL A 3 15.17 -1.12 -13.78
N ASN A 4 15.17 0.21 -13.65
CA ASN A 4 13.99 1.06 -13.86
C ASN A 4 12.81 0.71 -12.93
N ILE A 5 13.11 0.27 -11.71
CA ILE A 5 12.12 0.00 -10.67
C ILE A 5 11.98 1.25 -9.82
N SER A 6 10.93 2.02 -10.09
CA SER A 6 10.68 3.30 -9.42
C SER A 6 10.11 3.13 -8.01
N PHE A 7 9.35 2.05 -7.77
CA PHE A 7 8.67 1.83 -6.49
C PHE A 7 9.17 0.55 -5.80
N LEU A 8 9.31 0.59 -4.48
CA LEU A 8 9.68 -0.56 -3.67
C LEU A 8 8.65 -1.68 -3.83
N ASN A 9 7.35 -1.34 -3.86
CA ASN A 9 6.30 -2.35 -4.01
C ASN A 9 6.37 -3.14 -5.34
N ASP A 10 6.90 -2.54 -6.41
CA ASP A 10 7.15 -3.27 -7.67
C ASP A 10 8.23 -4.34 -7.48
N CYS A 11 9.27 -4.02 -6.71
CA CYS A 11 10.33 -4.96 -6.34
C CYS A 11 9.78 -6.11 -5.48
N ILE A 12 8.96 -5.78 -4.48
CA ILE A 12 8.25 -6.77 -3.64
C ILE A 12 7.37 -7.67 -4.50
N SER A 13 6.59 -7.11 -5.43
CA SER A 13 5.68 -7.88 -6.29
C SER A 13 6.43 -8.88 -7.18
N LYS A 14 7.57 -8.49 -7.73
CA LYS A 14 8.45 -9.40 -8.49
C LYS A 14 8.98 -10.54 -7.62
N CYS A 15 9.43 -10.25 -6.40
CA CYS A 15 9.85 -11.28 -5.45
C CYS A 15 8.71 -12.25 -5.12
N ARG A 16 7.51 -11.72 -4.82
CA ARG A 16 6.32 -12.54 -4.49
C ARG A 16 5.96 -13.51 -5.60
N PHE A 17 6.07 -13.09 -6.86
CA PHE A 17 5.76 -13.93 -8.02
C PHE A 17 6.66 -15.17 -8.12
N ILE A 18 7.97 -15.02 -7.84
CA ILE A 18 8.93 -16.13 -7.94
C ILE A 18 9.20 -16.82 -6.60
N ARG A 19 8.59 -16.35 -5.50
CA ARG A 19 8.73 -16.97 -4.19
C ARG A 19 8.12 -18.37 -4.14
N SER A 20 7.06 -18.63 -4.89
CA SER A 20 6.42 -19.97 -4.93
C SER A 20 7.34 -21.07 -5.44
N SER A 21 8.38 -20.72 -6.21
CA SER A 21 9.44 -21.63 -6.65
C SER A 21 10.67 -21.64 -5.73
N GLY A 22 10.59 -21.02 -4.55
CA GLY A 22 11.70 -20.92 -3.60
C GLY A 22 12.82 -19.97 -4.02
N LEU A 23 12.59 -19.14 -5.05
CA LEU A 23 13.63 -18.32 -5.69
C LEU A 23 13.72 -16.89 -5.13
N CYS A 24 12.95 -16.55 -4.09
CA CYS A 24 13.08 -15.26 -3.43
C CYS A 24 12.72 -15.31 -1.94
N GLU A 25 13.69 -14.95 -1.11
CA GLU A 25 13.54 -14.81 0.36
C GLU A 25 13.63 -13.34 0.82
N GLY A 26 14.20 -12.46 -0.01
CA GLY A 26 14.33 -11.04 0.27
C GLY A 26 14.73 -10.23 -0.95
N ILE A 27 14.68 -8.92 -0.81
CA ILE A 27 15.02 -7.94 -1.84
C ILE A 27 15.99 -6.89 -1.29
N ALA A 28 16.86 -6.37 -2.15
CA ALA A 28 17.53 -5.10 -1.89
C ALA A 28 17.08 -4.09 -2.94
N TYR A 29 16.46 -3.00 -2.48
CA TYR A 29 15.90 -1.96 -3.33
C TYR A 29 16.62 -0.64 -3.12
N SER A 30 16.90 0.06 -4.22
CA SER A 30 17.44 1.42 -4.20
C SER A 30 16.54 2.30 -5.05
N LYS A 31 15.91 3.28 -4.38
CA LYS A 31 15.06 4.28 -5.03
C LYS A 31 15.87 5.22 -5.93
N GLU A 32 17.00 5.71 -5.42
CA GLU A 32 17.94 6.57 -6.15
C GLU A 32 18.43 5.90 -7.44
N LYS A 33 18.82 4.63 -7.35
CA LYS A 33 19.34 3.85 -8.49
C LYS A 33 18.24 3.23 -9.34
N LYS A 34 16.96 3.35 -8.94
CA LYS A 34 15.81 2.65 -9.52
C LYS A 34 16.10 1.17 -9.77
N ALA A 35 16.72 0.53 -8.78
CA ALA A 35 17.29 -0.82 -8.91
C ALA A 35 16.74 -1.76 -7.84
N CYS A 36 16.51 -3.01 -8.24
CA CYS A 36 15.95 -4.06 -7.40
C CYS A 36 16.73 -5.36 -7.57
N LEU A 37 17.33 -5.84 -6.48
CA LEU A 37 17.99 -7.13 -6.39
C LEU A 37 17.02 -8.11 -5.71
N ILE A 38 16.84 -9.29 -6.31
CA ILE A 38 15.99 -10.35 -5.78
C ILE A 38 16.87 -11.45 -5.21
N ALA A 39 16.43 -12.08 -4.12
CA ALA A 39 17.13 -13.19 -3.46
C ALA A 39 18.55 -12.81 -3.00
N VAL A 40 18.62 -11.81 -2.13
CA VAL A 40 19.90 -11.35 -1.57
C VAL A 40 20.37 -12.36 -0.53
N ASN A 41 21.39 -13.14 -0.87
CA ASN A 41 22.02 -14.11 0.04
C ASN A 41 22.91 -13.40 1.06
N GLY A 42 22.92 -13.92 2.28
CA GLY A 42 23.91 -13.57 3.29
C GLY A 42 25.30 -14.12 2.95
N ASN A 43 26.32 -13.61 3.64
CA ASN A 43 27.62 -14.27 3.72
C ASN A 43 27.55 -15.50 4.64
N ASN A 44 28.70 -16.11 4.94
CA ASN A 44 28.76 -17.29 5.81
C ASN A 44 28.32 -17.03 7.26
N ASP A 45 28.16 -15.76 7.64
CA ASP A 45 27.72 -15.29 8.96
C ASP A 45 26.27 -14.76 8.91
N ASP A 46 25.52 -15.06 7.84
CA ASP A 46 24.16 -14.58 7.56
C ASP A 46 24.04 -13.06 7.41
N GLU A 47 25.14 -12.35 7.17
CA GLU A 47 25.15 -10.90 6.98
C GLU A 47 24.95 -10.51 5.50
N VAL A 48 24.15 -9.48 5.27
CA VAL A 48 23.88 -8.94 3.94
C VAL A 48 24.67 -7.64 3.75
N LEU A 49 25.76 -7.70 2.98
CA LEU A 49 26.58 -6.55 2.65
C LEU A 49 26.03 -5.83 1.42
N LEU A 50 25.51 -4.61 1.61
CA LEU A 50 24.98 -3.78 0.54
C LEU A 50 25.82 -2.54 0.32
N ASN A 51 25.98 -2.17 -0.96
CA ASN A 51 26.48 -0.86 -1.32
C ASN A 51 25.52 0.23 -0.80
N GLY A 52 26.06 1.41 -0.46
CA GLY A 52 25.27 2.55 -0.01
C GLY A 52 24.08 2.85 -0.94
N GLY A 53 22.94 3.21 -0.33
CA GLY A 53 21.70 3.58 -1.02
C GLY A 53 20.76 2.42 -1.35
N TYR A 54 21.06 1.19 -0.91
CA TYR A 54 20.12 0.07 -0.94
C TYR A 54 19.51 -0.18 0.45
N HIS A 55 18.21 -0.46 0.48
CA HIS A 55 17.50 -0.97 1.65
C HIS A 55 17.18 -2.44 1.46
N PHE A 56 17.51 -3.26 2.46
CA PHE A 56 17.22 -4.70 2.47
C PHE A 56 15.87 -4.97 3.13
N LEU A 57 15.06 -5.82 2.51
CA LEU A 57 13.78 -6.30 3.06
C LEU A 57 13.69 -7.82 2.89
N THR A 58 13.37 -8.53 3.96
CA THR A 58 13.04 -9.96 3.91
C THR A 58 11.54 -10.14 3.77
N LEU A 59 11.12 -11.11 2.94
CA LEU A 59 9.71 -11.47 2.82
C LEU A 59 9.45 -12.70 3.68
N HIS A 60 9.05 -12.51 4.94
CA HIS A 60 8.83 -13.64 5.85
C HIS A 60 7.61 -14.49 5.48
N ASN A 61 6.42 -13.89 5.34
CA ASN A 61 5.19 -14.61 4.98
C ASN A 61 4.27 -13.73 4.13
N CYS A 62 3.46 -14.36 3.28
CA CYS A 62 2.47 -13.70 2.44
C CYS A 62 1.11 -14.38 2.66
N SER A 63 0.11 -13.62 3.08
CA SER A 63 -1.28 -14.05 3.05
C SER A 63 -2.02 -13.37 1.90
N LYS A 64 -3.08 -14.01 1.43
CA LYS A 64 -4.03 -13.34 0.52
C LYS A 64 -4.86 -12.36 1.35
N ASP A 65 -4.94 -11.12 0.88
CA ASP A 65 -5.72 -10.06 1.54
C ASP A 65 -7.02 -9.85 0.78
N ARG A 66 -8.14 -10.32 1.36
CA ARG A 66 -9.51 -10.11 0.86
C ARG A 66 -9.68 -10.42 -0.65
N GLU A 67 -9.10 -11.53 -1.11
CA GLU A 67 -9.07 -11.93 -2.53
C GLU A 67 -10.45 -11.86 -3.20
N VAL A 68 -11.50 -12.32 -2.51
CA VAL A 68 -12.87 -12.32 -3.04
C VAL A 68 -13.44 -10.90 -3.18
N GLU A 69 -13.19 -10.03 -2.20
CA GLU A 69 -13.69 -8.63 -2.23
C GLU A 69 -12.98 -7.82 -3.32
N ARG A 70 -11.73 -8.15 -3.62
CA ARG A 70 -10.88 -7.42 -4.58
C ARG A 70 -10.93 -7.98 -6.00
N ALA A 71 -11.49 -9.19 -6.21
CA ALA A 71 -11.47 -9.91 -7.49
C ALA A 71 -12.05 -9.13 -8.68
N HIS A 72 -12.94 -8.17 -8.43
CA HIS A 72 -13.62 -7.38 -9.47
C HIS A 72 -13.36 -5.88 -9.37
N ASN A 73 -12.49 -5.45 -8.46
CA ASN A 73 -12.05 -4.05 -8.40
C ASN A 73 -11.28 -3.71 -9.68
N ASP A 74 -11.29 -2.43 -10.02
CA ASP A 74 -10.40 -1.95 -11.08
C ASP A 74 -8.95 -1.98 -10.58
N PRO A 75 -7.95 -2.04 -11.48
CA PRO A 75 -6.56 -2.02 -11.07
C PRO A 75 -6.25 -0.79 -10.19
N PRO A 76 -5.40 -0.93 -9.15
CA PRO A 76 -5.02 0.19 -8.30
C PRO A 76 -4.35 1.32 -9.11
N GLU A 77 -4.61 2.55 -8.70
CA GLU A 77 -4.18 3.77 -9.38
C GLU A 77 -3.09 4.50 -8.58
N LEU A 78 -2.14 5.14 -9.26
CA LEU A 78 -1.13 5.98 -8.62
C LEU A 78 -1.67 7.39 -8.41
N HIS A 79 -1.73 7.84 -7.15
CA HIS A 79 -2.10 9.20 -6.78
C HIS A 79 -0.88 9.92 -6.22
N ALA A 80 -0.49 11.02 -6.86
CA ALA A 80 0.54 11.91 -6.34
C ALA A 80 -0.05 12.92 -5.35
N PHE A 81 0.64 13.11 -4.22
CA PHE A 81 0.33 14.11 -3.19
C PHE A 81 1.53 15.05 -3.02
N PRO A 82 1.63 16.11 -3.85
CA PRO A 82 2.78 17.03 -3.81
C PRO A 82 3.01 17.70 -2.44
N LEU A 83 1.93 17.90 -1.65
CA LEU A 83 2.03 18.47 -0.30
C LEU A 83 2.76 17.56 0.68
N LEU A 84 2.77 16.25 0.43
CA LEU A 84 3.46 15.25 1.25
C LEU A 84 4.78 14.79 0.61
N ASP A 85 5.06 15.23 -0.62
CA ASP A 85 6.12 14.68 -1.46
C ASP A 85 6.02 13.14 -1.57
N GLU A 86 4.81 12.62 -1.77
CA GLU A 86 4.53 11.18 -1.81
C GLU A 86 3.66 10.79 -3.01
N ILE A 87 3.82 9.55 -3.48
CA ILE A 87 2.93 8.86 -4.40
C ILE A 87 2.38 7.64 -3.68
N CYS A 88 1.06 7.52 -3.66
CA CYS A 88 0.38 6.36 -3.10
C CYS A 88 -0.27 5.51 -4.18
N LEU A 89 -0.24 4.19 -4.00
CA LEU A 89 -1.06 3.28 -4.79
C LEU A 89 -2.41 3.09 -4.08
N VAL A 90 -3.49 3.45 -4.77
CA VAL A 90 -4.85 3.49 -4.22
C VAL A 90 -5.73 2.49 -4.95
N GLU A 91 -6.45 1.66 -4.20
CA GLU A 91 -7.43 0.73 -4.77
C GLU A 91 -8.85 1.11 -4.38
N PHE A 92 -9.73 1.21 -5.37
CA PHE A 92 -11.15 1.51 -5.18
C PHE A 92 -11.98 0.24 -5.07
N TYR A 93 -12.76 0.14 -4.01
CA TYR A 93 -13.57 -1.04 -3.72
C TYR A 93 -14.98 -0.90 -4.29
N LYS A 94 -15.39 -1.90 -5.09
CA LYS A 94 -16.76 -2.01 -5.62
C LYS A 94 -17.77 -2.63 -4.64
N PRO A 95 -17.42 -3.65 -3.83
CA PRO A 95 -18.38 -4.26 -2.90
C PRO A 95 -19.07 -3.28 -1.95
N LEU A 96 -20.29 -3.62 -1.52
CA LEU A 96 -21.04 -2.85 -0.54
C LEU A 96 -20.68 -3.17 0.92
N PHE A 97 -19.97 -4.28 1.13
CA PHE A 97 -19.51 -4.71 2.45
C PHE A 97 -18.03 -5.01 2.34
N VAL A 98 -17.22 -4.28 3.09
CA VAL A 98 -15.75 -4.42 3.07
C VAL A 98 -15.29 -4.84 4.46
N SER A 99 -14.54 -5.92 4.55
CA SER A 99 -14.16 -6.48 5.86
C SER A 99 -12.90 -5.81 6.47
N GLY A 100 -12.83 -5.77 7.80
CA GLY A 100 -11.60 -5.47 8.54
C GLY A 100 -11.24 -3.99 8.62
N TRP A 101 -12.20 -3.11 8.90
CA TRP A 101 -12.00 -1.66 8.99
C TRP A 101 -12.62 -1.06 10.25
N SER A 102 -11.90 -0.13 10.89
CA SER A 102 -12.38 0.70 12.00
C SER A 102 -12.26 2.17 11.63
N VAL A 103 -13.25 2.96 12.05
CA VAL A 103 -13.24 4.42 11.88
C VAL A 103 -12.24 5.03 12.85
N ILE A 104 -11.35 5.88 12.34
CA ILE A 104 -10.40 6.65 13.16
C ILE A 104 -10.80 8.12 13.28
N ALA A 105 -11.39 8.71 12.23
CA ALA A 105 -11.81 10.11 12.22
C ALA A 105 -12.87 10.38 11.15
N GLU A 106 -13.64 11.45 11.37
CA GLU A 106 -14.58 12.00 10.39
C GLU A 106 -14.25 13.47 10.11
N ILE A 107 -14.19 13.82 8.83
CA ILE A 107 -13.90 15.16 8.32
C ILE A 107 -15.09 15.61 7.46
N ARG A 108 -15.86 16.56 7.99
CA ARG A 108 -17.02 17.15 7.31
C ARG A 108 -16.59 18.24 6.33
N ASN A 109 -17.45 18.52 5.35
CA ASN A 109 -17.24 19.57 4.34
C ASN A 109 -15.93 19.38 3.54
N THR A 110 -15.54 18.13 3.32
CA THR A 110 -14.39 17.78 2.48
C THR A 110 -14.78 17.99 1.03
N THR A 111 -13.94 18.72 0.28
CA THR A 111 -14.30 19.20 -1.06
C THR A 111 -14.23 18.12 -2.15
N SER A 112 -13.50 17.02 -1.93
CA SER A 112 -13.36 15.94 -2.92
C SER A 112 -12.78 14.64 -2.33
N VAL A 113 -12.92 13.54 -3.08
CA VAL A 113 -12.23 12.27 -2.81
C VAL A 113 -10.72 12.47 -2.70
N GLN A 114 -10.12 13.28 -3.59
CA GLN A 114 -8.68 13.56 -3.57
C GLN A 114 -8.23 14.20 -2.26
N TRP A 115 -9.02 15.12 -1.70
CA TRP A 115 -8.73 15.71 -0.38
C TRP A 115 -8.88 14.70 0.76
N CYS A 116 -9.84 13.80 0.66
CA CYS A 116 -10.01 12.72 1.63
C CYS A 116 -8.80 11.77 1.61
N LEU A 117 -8.34 11.37 0.42
CA LEU A 117 -7.13 10.55 0.25
C LEU A 117 -5.89 11.25 0.81
N LEU A 118 -5.70 12.53 0.52
CA LEU A 118 -4.57 13.31 1.05
C LEU A 118 -4.56 13.32 2.58
N ASN A 119 -5.72 13.54 3.22
CA ASN A 119 -5.82 13.50 4.68
C ASN A 119 -5.51 12.12 5.24
N CYS A 120 -5.92 11.04 4.54
CA CYS A 120 -5.53 9.69 4.95
C CYS A 120 -4.03 9.44 4.80
N ALA A 121 -3.42 9.83 3.68
CA ALA A 121 -1.97 9.70 3.46
C ALA A 121 -1.19 10.44 4.56
N ALA A 122 -1.55 11.69 4.87
CA ALA A 122 -0.94 12.46 5.95
C ALA A 122 -1.10 11.80 7.33
N ALA A 123 -2.21 11.07 7.54
CA ALA A 123 -2.51 10.36 8.78
C ALA A 123 -1.99 8.91 8.81
N MET A 124 -1.37 8.41 7.72
CA MET A 124 -0.99 6.99 7.58
C MET A 124 -0.02 6.54 8.67
N TYR A 125 1.05 7.31 8.92
CA TYR A 125 2.08 6.91 9.88
C TYR A 125 1.71 7.26 11.34
N ALA A 126 1.05 8.39 11.57
CA ALA A 126 0.71 8.85 12.92
C ALA A 126 -0.53 8.15 13.49
N ASN A 127 -1.57 7.97 12.66
CA ASN A 127 -2.88 7.46 13.07
C ASN A 127 -3.28 6.16 12.35
N LYS A 128 -2.35 5.52 11.65
CA LYS A 128 -2.56 4.24 10.95
C LYS A 128 -3.69 4.29 9.90
N CYS A 129 -3.98 5.48 9.34
CA CYS A 129 -4.96 5.56 8.26
C CYS A 129 -4.51 4.69 7.09
N SER A 130 -5.41 3.87 6.57
CA SER A 130 -5.14 2.99 5.44
C SER A 130 -6.28 3.00 4.43
N ALA A 131 -7.46 3.53 4.76
CA ALA A 131 -8.55 3.67 3.82
C ALA A 131 -9.41 4.90 4.10
N ILE A 132 -10.20 5.26 3.10
CA ILE A 132 -11.22 6.30 3.17
C ILE A 132 -12.59 5.75 2.81
N TYR A 133 -13.61 6.35 3.39
CA TYR A 133 -14.99 6.30 2.92
C TYR A 133 -15.48 7.73 2.69
N PHE A 134 -15.90 8.05 1.47
CA PHE A 134 -16.33 9.39 1.09
C PHE A 134 -17.75 9.37 0.53
N ILE A 135 -18.63 10.20 1.09
CA ILE A 135 -20.00 10.39 0.60
C ILE A 135 -20.48 11.81 0.88
N ASP A 136 -21.07 12.48 -0.09
CA ASP A 136 -21.74 13.78 0.06
C ASP A 136 -20.91 14.83 0.83
N GLY A 137 -19.61 14.90 0.55
CA GLY A 137 -18.69 15.84 1.21
C GLY A 137 -18.25 15.43 2.63
N ASN A 138 -18.68 14.27 3.12
CA ASN A 138 -18.17 13.68 4.35
C ASN A 138 -17.07 12.67 4.01
N CYS A 139 -15.90 12.87 4.63
CA CYS A 139 -14.75 11.98 4.54
C CYS A 139 -14.60 11.24 5.87
N VAL A 140 -14.50 9.92 5.82
CA VAL A 140 -14.23 9.07 6.97
C VAL A 140 -12.89 8.41 6.75
N LEU A 141 -11.98 8.57 7.69
CA LEU A 141 -10.68 7.93 7.69
C LEU A 141 -10.79 6.61 8.45
N LEU A 142 -10.17 5.56 7.91
CA LEU A 142 -10.24 4.20 8.46
C LEU A 142 -8.86 3.58 8.62
N GLU A 143 -8.67 2.81 9.68
CA GLU A 143 -7.51 1.93 9.86
C GLU A 143 -7.90 0.46 9.60
N ARG A 144 -6.90 -0.36 9.25
CA ARG A 144 -7.07 -1.81 9.12
C ARG A 144 -7.25 -2.45 10.51
N MET A 145 -8.26 -3.31 10.63
CA MET A 145 -8.45 -4.15 11.82
C MET A 145 -7.81 -5.53 11.65
N HIS A 146 -7.29 -6.09 12.73
CA HIS A 146 -6.79 -7.47 12.76
C HIS A 146 -7.89 -8.55 12.69
N TYR A 147 -9.17 -8.17 12.85
CA TYR A 147 -10.30 -9.10 12.88
C TYR A 147 -11.20 -8.94 11.64
N PRO A 148 -11.00 -9.73 10.56
CA PRO A 148 -11.68 -9.57 9.27
C PRO A 148 -13.15 -10.02 9.27
N ARG A 149 -13.74 -10.33 10.43
CA ARG A 149 -15.18 -10.71 10.51
C ARG A 149 -16.10 -9.51 10.68
N ILE A 150 -15.54 -8.33 10.91
CA ILE A 150 -16.31 -7.08 11.04
C ILE A 150 -16.38 -6.44 9.66
N TYR A 151 -17.60 -6.18 9.19
CA TYR A 151 -17.85 -5.57 7.90
C TYR A 151 -18.19 -4.09 8.05
N PHE A 152 -17.57 -3.27 7.21
CA PHE A 152 -17.91 -1.86 7.02
C PHE A 152 -18.94 -1.76 5.87
N PRO A 153 -20.17 -1.31 6.15
CA PRO A 153 -21.20 -1.14 5.13
C PRO A 153 -20.98 0.17 4.35
N ARG A 154 -21.06 0.07 3.03
CA ARG A 154 -20.90 1.17 2.07
C ARG A 154 -22.24 1.49 1.42
N GLN A 155 -22.52 2.77 1.20
CA GLN A 155 -23.65 3.18 0.34
C GLN A 155 -23.23 3.11 -1.14
N SER A 156 -24.13 2.72 -2.04
CA SER A 156 -23.79 2.54 -3.47
C SER A 156 -23.16 3.78 -4.12
N ALA A 157 -23.63 4.98 -3.77
CA ALA A 157 -23.14 6.26 -4.27
C ALA A 157 -21.83 6.77 -3.62
N SER A 158 -21.38 6.12 -2.55
CA SER A 158 -20.13 6.50 -1.85
C SER A 158 -18.89 5.94 -2.54
N VAL A 159 -17.72 6.45 -2.16
CA VAL A 159 -16.42 5.91 -2.58
C VAL A 159 -15.74 5.28 -1.36
N PHE A 160 -15.30 4.03 -1.51
CA PHE A 160 -14.39 3.39 -0.56
C PHE A 160 -13.07 3.15 -1.27
N ALA A 161 -11.98 3.67 -0.71
CA ALA A 161 -10.67 3.53 -1.33
C ALA A 161 -9.61 3.20 -0.27
N GLU A 162 -8.75 2.25 -0.59
CA GLU A 162 -7.64 1.83 0.24
C GLU A 162 -6.32 2.39 -0.28
N LEU A 163 -5.51 2.99 0.59
CA LEU A 163 -4.12 3.35 0.31
C LEU A 163 -3.25 2.12 0.61
N LEU A 164 -2.84 1.39 -0.42
CA LEU A 164 -2.09 0.14 -0.28
C LEU A 164 -0.67 0.38 0.24
N PHE A 165 -0.05 1.45 -0.27
CA PHE A 165 1.22 1.97 0.21
C PHE A 165 1.36 3.42 -0.26
N CYS A 166 2.16 4.18 0.46
CA CYS A 166 2.68 5.48 0.05
C CYS A 166 4.21 5.40 0.08
N GLU A 167 4.83 5.90 -0.97
CA GLU A 167 6.28 6.02 -1.08
C GLU A 167 6.59 7.46 -1.45
N ALA A 168 7.68 8.00 -0.92
CA ALA A 168 8.11 9.35 -1.28
C ALA A 168 8.21 9.49 -2.82
N SER A 169 7.95 10.67 -3.36
CA SER A 169 8.18 10.97 -4.78
C SER A 169 9.69 11.04 -5.05
N ILE A 170 10.10 10.89 -6.30
CA ILE A 170 11.46 11.26 -6.72
C ILE A 170 11.36 12.70 -7.20
N GLY A 171 11.98 13.63 -6.46
CA GLY A 171 12.39 14.93 -7.00
C GLY A 171 13.61 14.78 -7.89
#